data_AF-K2GGT7-F1
#
_entry.id   AF-K2GGT7-F1
#
_cell.length_a   1.000
_cell.length_b   1.000
_cell.length_c   1.000
_cell.angle_alpha   90.00
_cell.angle_beta   90.00
_cell.angle_gamma   90.00
#
_symmetry.space_group_name_H-M   'P 1'
#
loop_
_entity.id
_entity.type
_entity.pdbx_description
1 polymer ?
#
loop_
_entity_poly.entity_id
_entity_poly.type
_entity_poly.pdbx_seq_one_letter_code
_entity_poly.pdbx_strand_id
1 'polypeptide(L)'
;MQILLKSTYLLDVKKIEERLDKFWLKYEKILAKPTWKSLNEARAILYLIGQVYCEKIAPKAIEKRLPLLESPMSLVKFLSTVDSGSKEKLKKLRKDKLFAKLEKYYVLVKSFKNKFNGGKYYLDEERFIDLYNSYNPDKKLKIGYRGRYGSKIK
;
A
#
# COMPACT_ATOMS: atom_id res chain seq x y z
N MET A 1 0.69 -5.15 13.07
CA MET A 1 1.65 -5.50 12.01
C MET A 1 1.90 -7.01 11.92
N GLN A 2 2.17 -7.69 13.03
CA GLN A 2 2.50 -9.13 13.06
C GLN A 2 1.53 -10.03 12.27
N ILE A 3 0.22 -9.87 12.43
CA ILE A 3 -0.79 -10.64 11.68
C ILE A 3 -0.64 -10.43 10.17
N LEU A 4 -0.45 -9.18 9.72
CA LEU A 4 -0.27 -8.84 8.30
C LEU A 4 0.99 -9.51 7.73
N LEU A 5 2.09 -9.50 8.48
CA LEU A 5 3.34 -10.16 8.08
C LEU A 5 3.18 -11.68 8.00
N LYS A 6 2.56 -12.30 9.01
CA LYS A 6 2.28 -13.74 9.01
C LYS A 6 1.43 -14.14 7.82
N SER A 7 0.34 -13.42 7.56
CA SER A 7 -0.53 -13.69 6.41
C SER A 7 0.20 -13.47 5.08
N THR A 8 1.10 -12.48 4.99
CA THR A 8 1.95 -12.26 3.82
C THR A 8 2.94 -13.41 3.59
N TYR A 9 3.53 -13.94 4.65
CA TYR A 9 4.41 -15.11 4.57
C TYR A 9 3.65 -16.37 4.11
N LEU A 10 2.43 -16.57 4.59
CA LEU A 10 1.56 -17.67 4.17
C LEU A 10 0.86 -17.42 2.83
N LEU A 11 1.03 -16.22 2.25
CA LEU A 11 0.33 -15.73 1.06
C LEU A 11 -1.20 -15.91 1.19
N ASP A 12 -1.75 -15.65 2.39
CA ASP A 12 -3.19 -15.70 2.66
C ASP A 12 -3.84 -14.37 2.28
N VAL A 13 -4.20 -14.25 0.99
CA VAL A 13 -4.67 -12.99 0.38
C VAL A 13 -5.92 -12.45 1.09
N LYS A 14 -6.84 -13.32 1.51
CA LYS A 14 -8.07 -12.93 2.20
C LYS A 14 -7.77 -12.29 3.56
N LYS A 15 -6.91 -12.92 4.37
CA LYS A 15 -6.51 -12.33 5.67
C LYS A 15 -5.69 -11.05 5.52
N ILE A 16 -4.94 -10.92 4.43
CA ILE A 16 -4.21 -9.68 4.11
C ILE A 16 -5.22 -8.57 3.85
N GLU A 17 -6.20 -8.81 2.98
CA GLU A 17 -7.26 -7.85 2.65
C GLU A 17 -8.01 -7.37 3.90
N GLU A 18 -8.54 -8.30 4.69
CA GLU A 18 -9.24 -8.00 5.94
C GLU A 18 -8.38 -7.16 6.90
N ARG A 19 -7.06 -7.40 6.92
CA ARG A 19 -6.16 -6.66 7.81
C ARG A 19 -5.82 -5.28 7.28
N LEU A 20 -5.63 -5.15 5.98
CA LEU A 20 -5.42 -3.86 5.31
C LEU A 20 -6.66 -2.98 5.47
N ASP A 21 -7.86 -3.52 5.24
CA ASP A 21 -9.11 -2.78 5.43
C ASP A 21 -9.31 -2.30 6.87
N LYS A 22 -8.94 -3.11 7.86
CA LYS A 22 -8.95 -2.66 9.27
C LYS A 22 -8.04 -1.47 9.52
N PHE A 23 -6.86 -1.42 8.88
CA PHE A 23 -5.98 -0.26 8.99
C PHE A 23 -6.55 0.97 8.27
N TRP A 24 -7.11 0.77 7.08
CA TRP A 24 -7.75 1.83 6.31
C TRP A 24 -8.94 2.45 7.05
N LEU A 25 -9.89 1.63 7.52
CA LEU A 25 -11.05 2.10 8.27
C LEU A 25 -10.65 2.82 9.56
N LYS A 26 -9.60 2.34 10.25
CA LYS A 26 -9.08 3.04 11.42
C LYS A 26 -8.51 4.40 11.06
N TYR A 27 -7.75 4.48 9.97
CA TYR A 27 -7.19 5.72 9.45
C TYR A 27 -8.29 6.71 9.07
N GLU A 28 -9.30 6.30 8.30
CA GLU A 28 -10.42 7.16 7.93
C GLU A 28 -11.19 7.69 9.14
N LYS A 29 -11.42 6.84 10.15
CA LYS A 29 -12.06 7.26 11.41
C LYS A 29 -11.26 8.36 12.13
N ILE A 30 -9.92 8.28 12.10
CA ILE A 30 -9.05 9.31 12.66
C ILE A 30 -9.18 10.62 11.88
N LEU A 31 -9.16 10.56 10.55
CA LEU A 31 -9.27 11.77 9.71
C LEU A 31 -10.65 12.44 9.80
N ALA A 32 -11.70 11.69 10.13
CA ALA A 32 -13.04 12.22 10.34
C ALA A 32 -13.19 12.98 11.67
N LYS A 33 -12.51 12.52 12.73
CA LYS A 33 -12.56 13.14 14.07
C LYS A 33 -11.15 13.20 14.69
N PRO A 34 -10.28 14.10 14.20
CA PRO A 34 -8.88 14.13 14.58
C PRO A 34 -8.66 14.73 15.96
N THR A 35 -7.66 14.18 16.65
CA THR A 35 -7.00 14.77 17.81
C THR A 35 -5.50 14.73 17.54
N TRP A 36 -4.71 15.56 18.23
CA TRP A 36 -3.26 15.51 18.05
C TRP A 36 -2.67 14.12 18.30
N LYS A 37 -3.15 13.41 19.32
CA LYS A 37 -2.73 12.03 19.62
C LYS A 37 -3.12 11.06 18.51
N SER A 38 -4.35 11.10 18.04
CA SER A 38 -4.82 10.17 16.99
C SER A 38 -4.15 10.45 15.63
N LEU A 39 -3.81 11.69 15.33
CA LEU A 39 -3.05 12.02 14.11
C LEU A 39 -1.64 11.40 14.09
N ASN A 40 -0.97 11.28 15.24
CA ASN A 40 0.29 10.54 15.31
C ASN A 40 0.11 9.03 15.07
N GLU A 41 -1.04 8.47 15.44
CA GLU A 41 -1.40 7.10 15.06
C GLU A 41 -1.68 6.97 13.55
N ALA A 42 -2.42 7.91 12.96
CA ALA A 42 -2.62 7.95 11.51
C ALA A 42 -1.28 8.03 10.74
N ARG A 43 -0.34 8.85 11.24
CA ARG A 43 1.04 8.93 10.72
C ARG A 43 1.74 7.57 10.74
N ALA A 44 1.61 6.83 11.85
CA ALA A 44 2.20 5.49 11.97
C ALA A 44 1.54 4.50 11.00
N ILE A 45 0.23 4.57 10.78
CA ILE A 45 -0.47 3.73 9.78
C ILE A 45 0.05 4.03 8.37
N LEU A 46 0.11 5.30 7.97
CA LEU A 46 0.65 5.70 6.67
C LEU A 46 2.08 5.23 6.47
N TYR A 47 2.94 5.40 7.47
CA TYR A 47 4.33 4.98 7.39
C TYR A 47 4.47 3.45 7.31
N LEU A 48 3.88 2.72 8.25
CA LEU A 48 4.06 1.27 8.35
C LEU A 48 3.33 0.51 7.25
N ILE A 49 2.09 0.92 6.93
CA ILE A 49 1.26 0.21 5.97
C ILE A 49 1.42 0.80 4.57
N GLY A 50 1.29 2.12 4.43
CA GLY A 50 1.41 2.78 3.14
C GLY A 50 2.82 2.67 2.55
N GLN A 51 3.86 2.96 3.33
CA GLN A 51 5.22 3.01 2.81
C GLN A 51 5.98 1.71 3.02
N VAL A 52 6.08 1.23 4.26
CA VAL A 52 6.91 0.05 4.56
C VAL A 52 6.27 -1.21 3.98
N TYR A 53 4.99 -1.47 4.24
CA TYR A 53 4.35 -2.68 3.76
C TYR A 53 4.19 -2.69 2.24
N CYS A 54 3.53 -1.68 1.66
CA CYS A 54 3.20 -1.69 0.23
C CYS A 54 4.43 -1.52 -0.68
N GLU A 55 5.44 -0.72 -0.29
CA GLU A 55 6.60 -0.44 -1.17
C GLU A 55 7.79 -1.37 -0.93
N LYS A 56 7.89 -2.01 0.24
CA LYS A 56 9.06 -2.84 0.58
C LYS A 56 8.69 -4.29 0.82
N ILE A 57 7.73 -4.55 1.70
CA ILE A 57 7.44 -5.92 2.15
C ILE A 57 6.68 -6.68 1.07
N ALA A 58 5.64 -6.08 0.49
CA ALA A 58 4.83 -6.74 -0.52
C ALA A 58 5.62 -7.06 -1.81
N PRO A 59 6.42 -6.14 -2.38
CA PRO A 59 7.25 -6.44 -3.54
C PRO A 59 8.28 -7.53 -3.26
N LYS A 60 8.96 -7.48 -2.10
CA LYS A 60 9.91 -8.53 -1.69
C LYS A 60 9.24 -9.90 -1.50
N ALA A 61 8.01 -9.92 -1.00
CA ALA A 61 7.25 -11.15 -0.83
C ALA A 61 6.90 -11.78 -2.20
N ILE A 62 6.58 -10.96 -3.20
CA ILE A 62 6.38 -11.43 -4.58
C ILE A 62 7.71 -11.94 -5.13
N GLU A 63 8.75 -11.10 -5.11
CA GLU A 63 10.07 -11.39 -5.67
C GLU A 63 10.64 -12.73 -5.20
N LYS A 64 10.56 -13.03 -3.91
CA LYS A 64 11.04 -14.30 -3.34
C LYS A 64 10.30 -15.55 -3.85
N ARG A 65 9.11 -15.39 -4.43
CA ARG A 65 8.26 -16.51 -4.90
C ARG A 65 8.28 -16.67 -6.42
N LEU A 66 8.71 -15.65 -7.16
CA LEU A 66 8.77 -15.73 -8.62
C LEU A 66 9.69 -16.84 -9.17
N PRO A 67 10.82 -17.19 -8.52
CA PRO A 67 11.62 -18.35 -8.93
C PRO A 67 10.91 -19.70 -8.79
N LEU A 68 9.80 -19.76 -8.05
CA LEU A 68 9.04 -20.99 -7.79
C LEU A 68 7.88 -21.21 -8.79
N LEU A 69 7.70 -20.31 -9.74
CA LEU A 69 6.71 -20.45 -10.80
C LEU A 69 7.12 -21.55 -11.79
N GLU A 70 6.15 -22.16 -12.48
CA GLU A 70 6.42 -23.10 -13.58
C GLU A 70 7.29 -22.49 -14.67
N SER A 71 7.13 -21.17 -14.90
CA SER A 71 8.01 -20.37 -15.74
C SER A 71 8.56 -19.19 -14.92
N PRO A 72 9.76 -19.35 -14.33
CA PRO A 72 10.39 -18.30 -13.52
C PRO A 72 10.49 -16.96 -14.26
N MET A 73 10.32 -15.86 -13.52
CA MET A 73 10.43 -14.51 -14.07
C MET A 73 10.96 -13.51 -13.05
N SER A 74 11.48 -12.38 -13.55
CA SER A 74 11.90 -11.26 -12.69
C SER A 74 10.69 -10.48 -12.16
N LEU A 75 10.91 -9.73 -11.06
CA LEU A 75 9.88 -8.85 -10.50
C LEU A 75 9.36 -7.84 -11.52
N VAL A 76 10.26 -7.20 -12.27
CA VAL A 76 9.89 -6.22 -13.31
C VAL A 76 9.00 -6.85 -14.38
N LYS A 77 9.34 -8.06 -14.85
CA LYS A 77 8.55 -8.79 -15.85
C LYS A 77 7.19 -9.22 -15.32
N PHE A 78 7.12 -9.63 -14.05
CA PHE A 78 5.86 -9.94 -13.37
C PHE A 78 4.95 -8.70 -13.33
N LEU A 79 5.46 -7.59 -12.79
CA LEU A 79 4.70 -6.34 -12.64
C LEU A 79 4.19 -5.82 -13.98
N SER A 80 5.05 -5.75 -15.00
CA SER A 80 4.65 -5.29 -16.34
C SER A 80 3.64 -6.23 -17.02
N THR A 81 3.75 -7.54 -16.76
CA THR A 81 2.80 -8.52 -17.30
C THR A 81 1.43 -8.39 -16.65
N VAL A 82 1.35 -8.17 -15.34
CA VAL A 82 0.06 -7.98 -14.66
C VAL A 82 -0.57 -6.63 -15.02
N ASP A 83 0.23 -5.56 -15.14
CA ASP A 83 -0.28 -4.22 -15.40
C ASP A 83 -0.63 -3.95 -16.86
N SER A 84 0.06 -4.58 -17.81
CA SER A 84 -0.04 -4.22 -19.24
C SER A 84 -0.01 -5.42 -20.19
N GLY A 85 -0.02 -6.65 -19.66
CA GLY A 85 -0.05 -7.85 -20.49
C GLY A 85 -1.38 -8.07 -21.21
N SER A 86 -1.34 -8.73 -22.37
CA SER A 86 -2.56 -9.12 -23.07
C SER A 86 -3.40 -10.09 -22.24
N LYS A 87 -4.73 -10.06 -22.46
CA LYS A 87 -5.66 -10.97 -21.79
C LYS A 87 -5.32 -12.44 -22.07
N GLU A 88 -4.86 -12.80 -23.28
CA GLU A 88 -4.48 -14.20 -23.56
C GLU A 88 -3.23 -14.60 -22.79
N LYS A 89 -2.21 -13.73 -22.72
CA LYS A 89 -0.97 -14.02 -21.98
C LYS A 89 -1.26 -14.25 -20.50
N LEU A 90 -2.07 -13.39 -19.88
CA LEU A 90 -2.49 -13.55 -18.49
C LEU A 90 -3.30 -14.84 -18.28
N LYS A 91 -4.21 -15.18 -19.20
CA LYS A 91 -4.99 -16.43 -19.14
C LYS A 91 -4.10 -17.66 -19.16
N LYS A 92 -3.00 -17.66 -19.94
CA LYS A 92 -2.01 -18.74 -19.95
C LYS A 92 -1.26 -18.85 -18.63
N LEU A 93 -0.76 -17.73 -18.10
CA LEU A 93 0.00 -17.69 -16.84
C LEU A 93 -0.85 -18.07 -15.63
N ARG A 94 -2.14 -17.73 -15.61
CA ARG A 94 -3.07 -18.09 -14.53
C ARG A 94 -3.33 -19.60 -14.39
N LYS A 95 -2.85 -20.42 -15.32
CA LYS A 95 -2.85 -21.88 -15.15
C LYS A 95 -1.92 -22.33 -14.02
N ASP A 96 -0.84 -21.59 -13.79
CA ASP A 96 0.00 -21.73 -12.60
C ASP A 96 -0.74 -21.16 -11.37
N LYS A 97 -1.00 -22.03 -10.39
CA LYS A 97 -1.73 -21.68 -9.16
C LYS A 97 -0.99 -20.63 -8.33
N LEU A 98 0.34 -20.69 -8.27
CA LEU A 98 1.16 -19.72 -7.56
C LEU A 98 1.11 -18.36 -8.29
N PHE A 99 1.22 -18.35 -9.62
CA PHE A 99 1.07 -17.12 -10.41
C PHE A 99 -0.27 -16.45 -10.12
N ALA A 100 -1.38 -17.20 -10.21
CA ALA A 100 -2.72 -16.67 -9.95
C ALA A 100 -2.86 -16.11 -8.52
N LYS A 101 -2.19 -16.70 -7.54
CA LYS A 101 -2.19 -16.22 -6.14
C LYS A 101 -1.35 -14.95 -5.96
N LEU A 102 -0.19 -14.88 -6.61
CA LEU A 102 0.68 -13.70 -6.62
C LEU A 102 0.02 -12.52 -7.34
N GLU A 103 -0.67 -12.78 -8.46
CA GLU A 103 -1.45 -11.76 -9.18
C GLU A 103 -2.53 -11.16 -8.28
N LYS A 104 -3.35 -12.00 -7.64
CA LYS A 104 -4.37 -11.53 -6.68
C LYS A 104 -3.78 -10.72 -5.54
N TYR A 105 -2.66 -11.18 -4.99
CA TYR A 105 -1.95 -10.47 -3.93
C TYR A 105 -1.45 -9.09 -4.37
N TYR A 106 -0.81 -9.02 -5.54
CA TYR A 106 -0.32 -7.77 -6.10
C TYR A 106 -1.44 -6.77 -6.37
N VAL A 107 -2.51 -7.22 -7.03
CA VAL A 107 -3.69 -6.40 -7.32
C VAL A 107 -4.32 -5.87 -6.03
N LEU A 108 -4.45 -6.70 -5.00
CA LEU A 108 -4.93 -6.27 -3.68
C LEU A 108 -4.08 -5.14 -3.10
N VAL A 109 -2.75 -5.32 -3.05
CA VAL A 109 -1.83 -4.33 -2.47
C VAL A 109 -1.85 -3.03 -3.28
N LYS A 110 -1.87 -3.12 -4.62
CA LYS A 110 -1.97 -1.97 -5.53
C LYS A 110 -3.27 -1.20 -5.29
N SER A 111 -4.41 -1.89 -5.25
CA SER A 111 -5.70 -1.28 -4.98
C SER A 111 -5.76 -0.63 -3.60
N PHE A 112 -5.18 -1.27 -2.57
CA PHE A 112 -5.09 -0.68 -1.24
C PHE A 112 -4.28 0.61 -1.23
N LYS A 113 -3.06 0.59 -1.79
CA LYS A 113 -2.19 1.78 -1.90
C LYS A 113 -2.91 2.93 -2.61
N ASN A 114 -3.75 2.61 -3.58
CA ASN A 114 -4.50 3.58 -4.37
C ASN A 114 -5.85 3.99 -3.77
N LYS A 115 -6.19 3.60 -2.52
CA LYS A 115 -7.41 4.11 -1.86
C LYS A 115 -7.28 5.61 -1.58
N PHE A 116 -8.31 6.38 -1.88
CA PHE A 116 -8.44 7.79 -1.51
C PHE A 116 -9.92 8.14 -1.37
N ASN A 117 -10.22 9.19 -0.60
CA ASN A 117 -11.58 9.70 -0.41
C ASN A 117 -11.61 11.18 -0.77
N GLY A 118 -11.77 11.48 -2.07
CA GLY A 118 -11.84 12.86 -2.60
C GLY A 118 -10.50 13.60 -2.78
N GLY A 119 -9.38 13.06 -2.27
CA GLY A 119 -8.04 13.63 -2.42
C GLY A 119 -7.29 13.21 -3.70
N LYS A 120 -6.15 13.85 -3.98
CA LYS A 120 -5.31 13.54 -5.16
C LYS A 120 -4.26 12.46 -4.93
N TYR A 121 -3.89 12.23 -3.68
CA TYR A 121 -2.76 11.38 -3.31
C TYR A 121 -3.20 10.05 -2.68
N TYR A 122 -2.30 9.07 -2.78
CA TYR A 122 -2.46 7.74 -2.22
C TYR A 122 -2.79 7.78 -0.72
N LEU A 123 -3.71 6.92 -0.29
CA LEU A 123 -4.16 6.78 1.10
C LEU A 123 -4.63 8.10 1.72
N ASP A 124 -5.18 9.02 0.92
CA ASP A 124 -5.66 10.33 1.38
C ASP A 124 -4.59 11.11 2.18
N GLU A 125 -3.32 11.00 1.75
CA GLU A 125 -2.16 11.59 2.44
C GLU A 125 -2.25 13.13 2.51
N GLU A 126 -2.84 13.77 1.52
CA GLU A 126 -3.05 15.22 1.49
C GLU A 126 -3.96 15.70 2.61
N ARG A 127 -5.13 15.08 2.79
CA ARG A 127 -6.03 15.39 3.90
C ARG A 127 -5.35 15.14 5.24
N PHE A 128 -4.57 14.08 5.37
CA PHE A 128 -3.79 13.85 6.58
C PHE A 128 -2.77 14.95 6.84
N ILE A 129 -2.02 15.40 5.83
CA ILE A 129 -1.03 16.47 5.97
C ILE A 129 -1.69 17.77 6.43
N ASP A 130 -2.82 18.13 5.84
CA ASP A 130 -3.56 19.34 6.19
C ASP A 130 -4.03 19.30 7.64
N LEU A 131 -4.60 18.17 8.06
CA LEU A 131 -5.02 17.96 9.44
C LEU A 131 -3.82 17.94 10.40
N TYR A 132 -2.72 17.27 10.04
CA TYR A 132 -1.52 17.20 10.87
C TYR A 132 -0.94 18.60 11.13
N ASN A 133 -0.78 19.41 10.09
CA ASN A 133 -0.26 20.77 10.20
C ASN A 133 -1.20 21.70 10.98
N SER A 134 -2.52 21.51 10.83
CA SER A 134 -3.53 22.30 11.53
C SER A 134 -3.59 21.99 13.03
N TYR A 135 -3.47 20.71 13.40
CA TYR A 135 -3.56 20.25 14.80
C TYR A 135 -2.20 20.18 15.51
N ASN A 136 -1.07 20.35 14.80
CA ASN A 136 0.25 20.33 15.43
C ASN A 136 0.37 21.46 16.47
N PRO A 137 0.67 21.16 17.75
CA PRO A 137 0.93 22.18 18.76
C PRO A 137 2.22 22.96 18.46
N ASP A 138 3.21 22.36 17.78
CA ASP A 138 4.40 23.05 17.30
C ASP A 138 4.22 23.50 15.85
N LYS A 139 3.89 24.78 15.65
CA LYS A 139 3.67 25.37 14.33
C LYS A 139 4.94 25.49 13.48
N LYS A 140 6.12 25.29 14.05
CA LYS A 140 7.39 25.30 13.31
C LYS A 140 7.65 23.96 12.61
N LEU A 141 7.11 22.85 13.13
CA LEU A 141 7.29 21.51 12.58
C LEU A 141 6.16 21.13 11.61
N LYS A 142 6.22 21.64 10.37
CA LYS A 142 5.27 21.25 9.32
C LYS A 142 5.76 20.03 8.54
N ILE A 143 4.82 19.15 8.19
CA ILE A 143 5.07 18.07 7.22
C ILE A 143 4.59 18.49 5.83
N GLY A 144 5.33 18.10 4.79
CA GLY A 144 5.03 18.44 3.40
C GLY A 144 4.40 17.29 2.60
N TYR A 145 3.85 17.62 1.44
CA TYR A 145 3.32 16.66 0.48
C TYR A 145 4.43 15.86 -0.19
N ARG A 146 4.35 14.53 -0.11
CA ARG A 146 5.19 13.66 -0.93
C ARG A 146 4.72 13.77 -2.38
N GLY A 147 5.61 14.24 -3.26
CA GLY A 147 5.30 14.47 -4.68
C GLY A 147 5.54 15.91 -5.15
N ARG A 148 5.76 16.87 -4.25
CA ARG A 148 6.34 18.18 -4.61
C ARG A 148 7.87 18.11 -4.57
N TYR A 149 8.48 17.45 -5.56
CA TYR A 149 9.84 17.82 -5.95
C TYR A 149 9.73 19.14 -6.71
N GLY A 150 10.03 20.25 -6.04
CA GLY A 150 10.00 21.58 -6.64
C GLY A 150 8.83 22.45 -6.18
N SER A 151 8.89 22.92 -4.95
CA SER A 151 8.56 24.32 -4.68
C SER A 151 9.32 24.70 -3.44
N LYS A 152 10.28 25.61 -3.61
CA LYS A 152 10.99 26.24 -2.50
C LYS A 152 9.95 26.67 -1.47
N ILE A 153 10.16 26.25 -0.23
CA ILE A 153 9.55 26.90 0.93
C ILE A 153 10.04 28.35 0.83
N LYS A 154 9.12 29.27 0.51
CA LYS A 154 9.33 30.70 0.70
C LYS A 154 9.07 31.04 2.15
#